data_AF-A0AAD7KN16-F1
#
_entry.id   AF-A0AAD7KN16-F1
#
_cell.length_a   1.000
_cell.length_b   1.000
_cell.length_c   1.000
_cell.angle_alpha   90.00
_cell.angle_beta   90.00
_cell.angle_gamma   90.00
#
_symmetry.space_group_name_H-M   'P 1'
#
loop_
_entity.id
_entity.type
_entity.pdbx_description
1 polymer ?
#
loop_
_entity_poly.entity_id
_entity_poly.type
_entity_poly.pdbx_seq_one_letter_code
_entity_poly.pdbx_strand_id
1 'polypeptide(L)'
;MEPFVTIMHFDLPLALEQEFGGFLNRSMMNYYEDYCELLFEAYGDRVKNWITFNEPNVATTFGYMWGFGPPYSRKCLPPKCVKPVGDKTREPYIVTHNYILAHAAAVKLYRKKFQATQRGKVGIVLQVSDYKPVTLEHENVAAAQRLLDFHTGWYVEPLVFGHYPQSLKVILKDRLPTFTGKERKMKDISTGPCLIILNGLMASAKDMGFTTLIFKTISIACQKNLLNGSMHSSMAIPLEPPRLFANNLLTELLVEKGVSGMM
;
A
#
# COMPACT_ATOMS: atom_id res chain seq x y z
N MET A 1 -18.23 19.13 3.46
CA MET A 1 -17.40 17.96 3.83
C MET A 1 -16.43 17.71 2.69
N GLU A 2 -15.14 17.53 2.98
CA GLU A 2 -14.14 17.22 1.95
C GLU A 2 -13.97 15.70 1.80
N PRO A 3 -14.08 15.14 0.58
CA PRO A 3 -13.93 13.70 0.39
C PRO A 3 -12.46 13.27 0.38
N PHE A 4 -12.16 12.19 1.11
CA PHE A 4 -10.93 11.41 1.01
C PHE A 4 -11.28 10.06 0.38
N VAL A 5 -10.88 9.86 -0.87
CA VAL A 5 -11.28 8.68 -1.65
C VAL A 5 -10.13 7.71 -1.74
N THR A 6 -10.35 6.49 -1.25
CA THR A 6 -9.45 5.36 -1.48
C THR A 6 -9.87 4.64 -2.75
N ILE A 7 -8.93 4.48 -3.69
CA ILE A 7 -9.16 3.88 -5.01
C ILE A 7 -9.26 2.36 -4.89
N MET A 8 -8.35 1.75 -4.13
CA MET A 8 -8.38 0.30 -3.87
C MET A 8 -8.27 -0.01 -2.37
N HIS A 9 -9.24 -0.75 -1.88
CA HIS A 9 -9.38 -1.12 -0.47
C HIS A 9 -9.74 -2.61 -0.35
N PHE A 10 -8.79 -3.47 -0.73
CA PHE A 10 -8.92 -4.94 -0.74
C PHE A 10 -10.00 -5.50 -1.68
N ASP A 11 -10.45 -4.70 -2.64
CA ASP A 11 -11.56 -4.95 -3.56
C ASP A 11 -11.09 -5.17 -5.00
N LEU A 12 -9.95 -5.84 -5.19
CA LEU A 12 -9.50 -6.25 -6.52
C LEU A 12 -10.60 -7.08 -7.21
N PRO A 13 -11.02 -6.74 -8.45
CA PRO A 13 -12.01 -7.52 -9.17
C PRO A 13 -11.60 -8.98 -9.32
N LEU A 14 -12.54 -9.87 -9.05
CA LEU A 14 -12.30 -11.32 -9.11
C LEU A 14 -11.81 -11.77 -10.50
N ALA A 15 -12.30 -11.15 -11.57
CA ALA A 15 -11.87 -11.47 -12.94
C ALA A 15 -10.35 -11.24 -13.13
N LEU A 16 -9.82 -10.13 -12.62
CA LEU A 16 -8.38 -9.83 -12.69
C LEU A 16 -7.54 -10.80 -11.86
N GLU A 17 -8.06 -11.25 -10.73
CA GLU A 17 -7.43 -12.29 -9.93
C GLU A 17 -7.42 -13.64 -10.66
N GLN A 18 -8.55 -14.06 -11.23
CA GLN A 18 -8.69 -15.37 -11.88
C GLN A 18 -7.95 -15.46 -13.22
N GLU A 19 -7.97 -14.41 -14.03
CA GLU A 19 -7.38 -14.41 -15.37
C GLU A 19 -5.89 -14.11 -15.35
N PHE A 20 -5.46 -13.17 -14.50
CA PHE A 20 -4.09 -12.67 -14.49
C PHE A 20 -3.32 -13.02 -13.22
N GLY A 21 -3.96 -13.54 -12.17
CA GLY A 21 -3.31 -13.78 -10.87
C GLY A 21 -3.16 -12.49 -10.04
N GLY A 22 -3.94 -11.46 -10.35
CA GLY A 22 -3.92 -10.20 -9.62
C GLY A 22 -2.52 -9.59 -9.53
N PHE A 23 -2.16 -9.00 -8.39
CA PHE A 23 -0.89 -8.28 -8.23
C PHE A 23 0.35 -9.18 -8.23
N LEU A 24 0.23 -10.50 -8.41
CA LEU A 24 1.38 -11.33 -8.79
C LEU A 24 1.85 -11.04 -10.21
N ASN A 25 0.94 -10.63 -11.08
CA ASN A 25 1.23 -10.31 -12.47
C ASN A 25 1.53 -8.83 -12.65
N ARG A 26 2.68 -8.55 -13.24
CA ARG A 26 3.18 -7.19 -13.47
C ARG A 26 2.26 -6.36 -14.38
N SER A 27 1.52 -6.99 -15.29
CA SER A 27 0.56 -6.30 -16.17
C SER A 27 -0.57 -5.59 -15.40
N MET A 28 -0.83 -5.99 -14.14
CA MET A 28 -1.79 -5.32 -13.26
C MET A 28 -1.53 -3.84 -13.05
N MET A 29 -0.27 -3.41 -13.17
CA MET A 29 0.07 -1.99 -13.05
C MET A 29 -0.63 -1.16 -14.13
N ASN A 30 -0.76 -1.69 -15.35
CA ASN A 30 -1.42 -0.99 -16.45
C ASN A 30 -2.93 -0.89 -16.18
N TYR A 31 -3.58 -2.00 -15.85
CA TYR A 31 -5.02 -2.02 -15.53
C TYR A 31 -5.36 -1.10 -14.35
N TYR A 32 -4.49 -1.06 -13.34
CA TYR A 32 -4.66 -0.16 -12.20
C TYR A 32 -4.44 1.31 -12.56
N GLU A 33 -3.46 1.62 -13.43
CA GLU A 33 -3.24 2.98 -13.95
C GLU A 33 -4.45 3.47 -14.75
N ASP A 34 -5.00 2.63 -15.63
CA ASP A 34 -6.22 2.93 -16.39
C ASP A 34 -7.42 3.20 -15.48
N TYR A 35 -7.58 2.38 -14.43
CA TYR A 35 -8.64 2.57 -13.44
C TYR A 35 -8.51 3.89 -12.69
N CYS A 36 -7.27 4.23 -12.29
CA CYS A 36 -6.99 5.51 -11.67
C CYS A 36 -7.31 6.68 -12.62
N GLU A 37 -6.95 6.57 -13.89
CA GLU A 37 -7.25 7.60 -14.90
C GLU A 37 -8.75 7.86 -15.00
N LEU A 38 -9.55 6.79 -15.14
CA LEU A 38 -11.00 6.86 -15.19
C LEU A 38 -11.59 7.57 -13.97
N LEU A 39 -11.14 7.21 -12.77
CA LEU A 39 -11.61 7.85 -11.53
C LEU A 39 -11.21 9.34 -11.45
N PHE A 40 -9.99 9.68 -11.86
CA PHE A 40 -9.52 11.06 -11.88
C PHE A 40 -10.32 11.92 -12.87
N GLU A 41 -10.68 11.37 -14.03
CA GLU A 41 -11.54 12.03 -15.02
C GLU A 41 -12.96 12.22 -14.50
N ALA A 42 -13.55 11.16 -13.94
CA ALA A 42 -14.95 11.16 -13.51
C ALA A 42 -15.23 12.01 -12.26
N TYR A 43 -14.27 12.08 -11.33
CA TYR A 43 -14.51 12.67 -10.00
C TYR A 43 -13.49 13.72 -9.56
N GLY A 44 -12.40 13.92 -10.30
CA GLY A 44 -11.33 14.83 -9.88
C GLY A 44 -11.69 16.32 -9.91
N ASP A 45 -12.84 16.68 -10.51
CA ASP A 45 -13.45 18.00 -10.38
C ASP A 45 -13.81 18.31 -8.91
N ARG A 46 -14.28 17.31 -8.15
CA ARG A 46 -14.74 17.42 -6.76
C ARG A 46 -13.79 16.79 -5.74
N VAL A 47 -13.16 15.67 -6.08
CA VAL A 47 -12.27 14.94 -5.17
C VAL A 47 -10.87 15.57 -5.20
N LYS A 48 -10.42 16.06 -4.04
CA LYS A 48 -9.10 16.70 -3.89
C LYS A 48 -8.11 15.88 -3.08
N ASN A 49 -8.55 14.79 -2.46
CA ASN A 49 -7.70 13.92 -1.66
C ASN A 49 -7.87 12.47 -2.11
N TRP A 50 -6.88 11.98 -2.84
CA TRP A 50 -6.83 10.64 -3.39
C TRP A 50 -5.89 9.76 -2.60
N ILE A 51 -6.34 8.56 -2.27
CA ILE A 51 -5.55 7.49 -1.67
C ILE A 51 -5.55 6.36 -2.68
N THR A 52 -4.37 5.97 -3.16
CA THR A 52 -4.22 4.86 -4.13
C THR A 52 -4.62 3.54 -3.50
N PHE A 53 -3.85 3.09 -2.51
CA PHE A 53 -4.12 1.87 -1.77
C PHE A 53 -4.32 2.19 -0.30
N ASN A 54 -5.27 1.47 0.32
CA ASN A 54 -5.30 1.32 1.76
C ASN A 54 -4.57 0.05 2.18
N GLU A 55 -3.56 0.22 3.04
CA GLU A 55 -2.84 -0.83 3.75
C GLU A 55 -2.39 -2.01 2.86
N PRO A 56 -1.65 -1.75 1.76
CA PRO A 56 -1.14 -2.82 0.91
C PRO A 56 -0.23 -3.80 1.68
N ASN A 57 0.39 -3.36 2.79
CA ASN A 57 1.17 -4.23 3.68
C ASN A 57 0.31 -5.27 4.38
N VAL A 58 -0.91 -4.90 4.79
CA VAL A 58 -1.89 -5.83 5.35
C VAL A 58 -2.40 -6.75 4.25
N ALA A 59 -2.72 -6.20 3.07
CA ALA A 59 -3.19 -7.00 1.93
C ALA A 59 -2.18 -8.10 1.58
N THR A 60 -0.90 -7.73 1.53
CA THR A 60 0.17 -8.68 1.21
C THR A 60 0.37 -9.71 2.31
N THR A 61 0.39 -9.27 3.58
CA THR A 61 0.61 -10.16 4.72
C THR A 61 -0.54 -11.16 4.89
N PHE A 62 -1.78 -10.69 4.89
CA PHE A 62 -2.95 -11.53 5.08
C PHE A 62 -3.26 -12.36 3.82
N GLY A 63 -3.11 -11.79 2.63
CA GLY A 63 -3.38 -12.47 1.38
C GLY A 63 -2.35 -13.54 1.04
N TYR A 64 -1.06 -13.19 1.07
CA TYR A 64 0.00 -14.01 0.46
C TYR A 64 0.96 -14.64 1.46
N MET A 65 1.12 -14.09 2.67
CA MET A 65 2.01 -14.67 3.69
C MET A 65 1.25 -15.61 4.64
N TRP A 66 0.15 -15.13 5.21
CA TRP A 66 -0.67 -15.89 6.16
C TRP A 66 -1.90 -16.52 5.54
N GLY A 67 -2.32 -16.12 4.34
CA GLY A 67 -3.52 -16.66 3.69
C GLY A 67 -4.79 -16.58 4.53
N PHE A 68 -4.94 -15.52 5.34
CA PHE A 68 -6.14 -15.21 6.11
C PHE A 68 -7.08 -14.24 5.36
N GLY A 69 -6.61 -13.66 4.26
CA GLY A 69 -7.43 -12.84 3.36
C GLY A 69 -7.30 -13.30 1.91
N PRO A 70 -8.07 -12.69 0.99
CA PRO A 70 -7.92 -12.92 -0.44
C PRO A 70 -6.48 -12.66 -0.92
N PRO A 71 -5.99 -13.42 -1.92
CA PRO A 71 -6.74 -14.43 -2.69
C PRO A 71 -6.83 -15.81 -2.02
N TYR A 72 -5.97 -16.12 -1.03
CA TYR A 72 -5.88 -17.49 -0.49
C TYR A 72 -6.94 -17.84 0.57
N SER A 73 -7.52 -16.86 1.26
CA SER A 73 -8.71 -16.95 2.13
C SER A 73 -8.92 -18.31 2.82
N ARG A 74 -7.92 -18.78 3.57
CA ARG A 74 -7.96 -20.11 4.19
C ARG A 74 -9.10 -20.16 5.21
N LYS A 75 -9.97 -21.16 5.08
CA LYS A 75 -11.17 -21.36 5.93
C LYS A 75 -10.88 -21.80 7.38
N CYS A 76 -9.61 -21.83 7.78
CA CYS A 76 -9.18 -22.50 9.01
C CYS A 76 -7.79 -22.02 9.46
N LEU A 77 -7.63 -21.89 10.78
CA LEU A 77 -6.40 -21.47 11.43
C LEU A 77 -5.41 -22.64 11.60
N PRO A 78 -4.09 -22.40 11.57
CA PRO A 78 -3.10 -23.36 12.04
C PRO A 78 -3.43 -23.84 13.48
N PRO A 79 -3.17 -25.10 13.83
CA PRO A 79 -2.48 -26.14 13.06
C PRO A 79 -3.39 -26.95 12.13
N LYS A 80 -4.70 -26.68 12.10
CA LYS A 80 -5.70 -27.55 11.43
C LYS A 80 -5.61 -27.58 9.91
N CYS A 81 -4.91 -26.62 9.30
CA CYS A 81 -4.80 -26.49 7.85
C CYS A 81 -3.36 -26.37 7.37
N VAL A 82 -2.83 -27.52 6.98
CA VAL A 82 -1.42 -27.75 6.60
C VAL A 82 -1.20 -27.60 5.10
N LYS A 83 -2.25 -27.43 4.28
CA LYS A 83 -2.05 -27.24 2.83
C LYS A 83 -1.40 -25.88 2.57
N PRO A 84 -0.17 -25.83 2.00
CA PRO A 84 0.39 -24.58 1.54
C PRO A 84 -0.50 -24.03 0.41
N VAL A 85 -0.71 -22.72 0.41
CA VAL A 85 -1.35 -21.99 -0.68
C VAL A 85 -0.36 -20.91 -1.08
N GLY A 86 -0.06 -20.84 -2.37
CA GLY A 86 0.97 -19.96 -2.92
C GLY A 86 2.40 -20.29 -2.48
N ASP A 87 3.37 -19.63 -3.11
CA ASP A 87 4.76 -19.55 -2.67
C ASP A 87 4.96 -18.36 -1.70
N LYS A 88 4.69 -18.62 -0.42
CA LYS A 88 4.90 -17.67 0.69
C LYS A 88 6.33 -17.15 0.82
N THR A 89 7.30 -17.80 0.18
CA THR A 89 8.71 -17.40 0.24
C THR A 89 9.07 -16.36 -0.83
N ARG A 90 8.22 -16.16 -1.84
CA ARG A 90 8.47 -15.24 -2.97
C ARG A 90 7.30 -14.31 -3.28
N GLU A 91 6.07 -14.84 -3.31
CA GLU A 91 4.87 -14.10 -3.72
C GLU A 91 4.62 -12.82 -2.92
N PRO A 92 4.75 -12.79 -1.57
CA PRO A 92 4.57 -11.55 -0.83
C PRO A 92 5.45 -10.42 -1.37
N TYR A 93 6.70 -10.70 -1.72
CA TYR A 93 7.67 -9.71 -2.20
C TYR A 93 7.41 -9.26 -3.64
N ILE A 94 6.87 -10.16 -4.48
CA ILE A 94 6.44 -9.83 -5.84
C ILE A 94 5.25 -8.87 -5.80
N VAL A 95 4.22 -9.24 -5.01
CA VAL A 95 2.99 -8.46 -4.87
C VAL A 95 3.28 -7.08 -4.30
N THR A 96 4.15 -6.98 -3.29
CA THR A 96 4.56 -5.68 -2.78
C THR A 96 5.23 -4.83 -3.83
N HIS A 97 6.12 -5.42 -4.62
CA HIS A 97 6.86 -4.68 -5.63
C HIS A 97 5.87 -4.08 -6.62
N ASN A 98 4.91 -4.88 -7.08
CA ASN A 98 3.86 -4.42 -7.99
C ASN A 98 2.94 -3.38 -7.35
N TYR A 99 2.58 -3.48 -6.06
CA TYR A 99 1.84 -2.42 -5.35
C TYR A 99 2.60 -1.09 -5.34
N ILE A 100 3.91 -1.11 -5.04
CA ILE A 100 4.74 0.10 -5.01
C ILE A 100 4.80 0.73 -6.40
N LEU A 101 4.98 -0.07 -7.44
CA LEU A 101 5.05 0.41 -8.82
C LEU A 101 3.71 0.94 -9.31
N ALA A 102 2.60 0.24 -9.02
CA ALA A 102 1.25 0.69 -9.36
C ALA A 102 0.89 2.01 -8.67
N HIS A 103 1.29 2.17 -7.40
CA HIS A 103 1.17 3.44 -6.69
C HIS A 103 1.96 4.55 -7.39
N ALA A 104 3.23 4.30 -7.71
CA ALA A 104 4.08 5.27 -8.38
C ALA A 104 3.55 5.67 -9.76
N ALA A 105 2.98 4.72 -10.51
CA ALA A 105 2.32 4.97 -11.79
C ALA A 105 1.10 5.88 -11.64
N ALA A 106 0.18 5.56 -10.71
CA ALA A 106 -1.00 6.39 -10.45
C ALA A 106 -0.64 7.81 -9.99
N VAL A 107 0.35 7.96 -9.11
CA VAL A 107 0.85 9.28 -8.68
C VAL A 107 1.42 10.06 -9.87
N LYS A 108 2.22 9.40 -10.71
CA LYS A 108 2.80 10.01 -11.91
C LYS A 108 1.73 10.48 -12.89
N LEU A 109 0.75 9.63 -13.17
CA LEU A 109 -0.39 9.95 -14.00
C LEU A 109 -1.12 11.19 -13.46
N TYR A 110 -1.49 11.19 -12.17
CA TYR A 110 -2.19 12.30 -11.54
C TYR A 110 -1.42 13.61 -11.66
N ARG A 111 -0.14 13.61 -11.29
CA ARG A 111 0.72 14.81 -11.34
C ARG A 111 0.88 15.37 -12.75
N LYS A 112 1.00 14.49 -13.75
CA LYS A 112 1.23 14.87 -15.13
C LYS A 112 -0.04 15.39 -15.82
N LYS A 113 -1.18 14.72 -15.63
CA LYS A 113 -2.40 14.98 -16.41
C LYS A 113 -3.44 15.82 -15.66
N PHE A 114 -3.52 15.69 -14.33
CA PHE A 114 -4.67 16.17 -13.56
C PHE A 114 -4.33 17.21 -12.49
N GLN A 115 -3.14 17.16 -11.89
CA GLN A 115 -2.84 17.99 -10.71
C GLN A 115 -2.87 19.50 -10.99
N ALA A 116 -2.43 19.94 -12.18
CA ALA A 116 -2.43 21.36 -12.55
C ALA A 116 -3.85 21.95 -12.61
N THR A 117 -4.83 21.18 -13.09
CA THR A 117 -6.23 21.61 -13.26
C THR A 117 -7.07 21.30 -12.04
N GLN A 118 -6.94 20.10 -11.48
CA GLN A 118 -7.77 19.63 -10.37
C GLN A 118 -7.25 20.09 -9.00
N ARG A 119 -5.95 20.41 -8.89
CA ARG A 119 -5.30 20.95 -7.68
C ARG A 119 -5.40 20.07 -6.42
N GLY A 120 -5.74 18.78 -6.59
CA GLY A 120 -5.77 17.81 -5.49
C GLY A 120 -4.40 17.21 -5.14
N LYS A 121 -4.42 16.29 -4.18
CA LYS A 121 -3.28 15.52 -3.66
C LYS A 121 -3.56 14.03 -3.84
N VAL A 122 -2.49 13.26 -4.03
CA VAL A 122 -2.53 11.80 -4.16
C VAL A 122 -1.52 11.17 -3.22
N GLY A 123 -1.93 10.09 -2.55
CA GLY A 123 -1.17 9.45 -1.48
C GLY A 123 -1.43 7.95 -1.36
N ILE A 124 -0.94 7.36 -0.29
CA ILE A 124 -1.11 5.96 0.08
C ILE A 124 -1.29 5.86 1.60
N VAL A 125 -2.14 4.93 2.04
CA VAL A 125 -2.30 4.63 3.47
C VAL A 125 -1.54 3.35 3.78
N LEU A 126 -0.69 3.36 4.81
CA LEU A 126 0.03 2.19 5.29
C LEU A 126 -0.39 1.87 6.73
N GLN A 127 -0.58 0.59 7.03
CA GLN A 127 -0.74 0.16 8.42
C GLN A 127 0.61 0.19 9.11
N VAL A 128 0.70 0.76 10.30
CA VAL A 128 1.94 0.79 11.08
C VAL A 128 1.71 0.23 12.47
N SER A 129 2.68 -0.57 12.89
CA SER A 129 2.73 -1.14 14.23
C SER A 129 3.97 -0.61 14.94
N ASP A 130 3.83 -0.29 16.22
CA ASP A 130 4.94 0.10 17.08
C ASP A 130 5.59 -1.16 17.65
N TYR A 131 6.75 -1.53 17.10
CA TYR A 131 7.50 -2.70 17.54
C TYR A 131 8.49 -2.30 18.63
N LYS A 132 8.19 -2.70 19.88
CA LYS A 132 9.08 -2.49 21.02
C LYS A 132 9.91 -3.74 21.30
N PRO A 133 11.21 -3.60 21.59
CA PRO A 133 12.02 -4.74 21.96
C PRO A 133 11.59 -5.26 23.34
N VAL A 134 11.64 -6.58 23.54
CA VAL A 134 11.24 -7.22 24.81
C VAL A 134 12.20 -6.85 25.94
N THR A 135 13.49 -6.76 25.64
CA THR A 135 14.55 -6.24 26.52
C THR A 135 15.41 -5.23 25.76
N LEU A 136 16.26 -4.48 26.47
CA LEU A 136 17.21 -3.56 25.86
C LEU A 136 18.49 -4.23 25.35
N GLU A 137 18.53 -5.57 25.34
CA GLU A 137 19.64 -6.30 24.74
C GLU A 137 19.71 -6.04 23.24
N HIS A 138 20.93 -5.96 22.71
CA HIS A 138 21.20 -5.61 21.32
C HIS A 138 20.40 -6.48 20.32
N GLU A 139 20.25 -7.77 20.61
CA GLU A 139 19.52 -8.71 19.74
C GLU A 139 18.02 -8.40 19.65
N ASN A 140 17.40 -8.02 20.78
CA ASN A 140 15.97 -7.69 20.85
C ASN A 140 15.68 -6.34 20.20
N VAL A 141 16.58 -5.36 20.38
CA VAL A 141 16.52 -4.08 19.66
C VAL A 141 16.62 -4.31 18.14
N ALA A 142 17.60 -5.11 17.71
CA ALA A 142 17.77 -5.43 16.29
C ALA A 142 16.57 -6.23 15.73
N ALA A 143 15.94 -7.10 16.53
CA ALA A 143 14.74 -7.84 16.13
C ALA A 143 13.53 -6.93 15.94
N ALA A 144 13.31 -5.97 16.86
CA ALA A 144 12.25 -4.98 16.73
C ALA A 144 12.42 -4.13 15.45
N GLN A 145 13.64 -3.69 15.15
CA GLN A 145 13.93 -2.97 13.91
C GLN A 145 13.66 -3.82 12.67
N ARG A 146 14.07 -5.10 12.67
CA ARG A 146 13.76 -6.01 11.54
C ARG A 146 12.26 -6.19 11.34
N LEU A 147 11.47 -6.29 12.41
CA LEU A 147 10.01 -6.37 12.29
C LEU A 147 9.43 -5.10 11.67
N LEU A 148 9.91 -3.93 12.08
CA LEU A 148 9.51 -2.66 11.48
C LEU A 148 9.86 -2.60 9.99
N ASP A 149 11.07 -3.03 9.62
CA ASP A 149 11.53 -3.06 8.24
C ASP A 149 10.68 -4.00 7.37
N PHE A 150 10.34 -5.19 7.88
CA PHE A 150 9.54 -6.20 7.17
C PHE A 150 8.06 -5.88 7.09
N HIS A 151 7.57 -4.96 7.92
CA HIS A 151 6.16 -4.59 7.96
C HIS A 151 5.88 -3.25 7.25
N THR A 152 6.61 -2.20 7.64
CA THR A 152 6.39 -0.83 7.19
C THR A 152 7.53 -0.36 6.30
N GLY A 153 8.78 -0.65 6.70
CA GLY A 153 9.98 -0.18 5.99
C GLY A 153 10.05 -0.66 4.55
N TRP A 154 9.52 -1.86 4.24
CA TRP A 154 9.51 -2.36 2.87
C TRP A 154 8.75 -1.44 1.91
N TYR A 155 7.74 -0.68 2.37
CA TYR A 155 6.97 0.24 1.53
C TYR A 155 7.56 1.65 1.63
N VAL A 156 7.82 2.10 2.86
CA VAL A 156 8.29 3.47 3.10
C VAL A 156 9.63 3.73 2.43
N GLU A 157 10.61 2.83 2.57
CA GLU A 157 11.94 3.10 2.00
C GLU A 157 11.95 3.15 0.46
N PRO A 158 11.26 2.27 -0.28
CA PRO A 158 11.13 2.45 -1.72
C PRO A 158 10.42 3.73 -2.12
N LEU A 159 9.37 4.14 -1.39
CA LEU A 159 8.62 5.36 -1.71
C LEU A 159 9.41 6.64 -1.42
N VAL A 160 10.26 6.64 -0.39
CA VAL A 160 11.03 7.81 0.05
C VAL A 160 12.43 7.84 -0.58
N PHE A 161 13.14 6.72 -0.56
CA PHE A 161 14.56 6.62 -0.95
C PHE A 161 14.78 5.86 -2.27
N GLY A 162 13.77 5.13 -2.77
CA GLY A 162 13.87 4.37 -4.01
C GLY A 162 14.63 3.04 -3.88
N HIS A 163 14.77 2.52 -2.67
CA HIS A 163 15.34 1.20 -2.43
C HIS A 163 14.68 0.53 -1.22
N TYR A 164 14.71 -0.80 -1.17
CA TYR A 164 14.29 -1.54 0.02
C TYR A 164 15.25 -1.34 1.21
N PRO A 165 14.77 -1.59 2.45
CA PRO A 165 15.63 -1.64 3.64
C PRO A 165 16.82 -2.58 3.47
N GLN A 166 17.95 -2.23 4.09
CA GLN A 166 19.16 -3.04 4.01
C GLN A 166 18.97 -4.43 4.65
N SER A 167 18.21 -4.50 5.75
CA SER A 167 17.86 -5.75 6.42
C SER A 167 17.15 -6.74 5.48
N LEU A 168 16.17 -6.25 4.71
CA LEU A 168 15.45 -7.05 3.72
C LEU A 168 16.39 -7.56 2.63
N LYS A 169 17.25 -6.70 2.08
CA LYS A 169 18.21 -7.12 1.04
C LYS A 169 19.12 -8.25 1.51
N VAL A 170 19.65 -8.15 2.74
CA VAL A 170 20.55 -9.15 3.33
C VAL A 170 19.83 -10.47 3.59
N ILE A 171 18.60 -10.42 4.11
CA ILE A 171 17.83 -11.62 4.51
C ILE A 171 17.19 -12.31 3.30
N LEU A 172 16.68 -11.56 2.33
CA LEU A 172 15.87 -12.08 1.24
C LEU A 172 16.67 -12.40 -0.02
N LYS A 173 17.78 -11.70 -0.27
CA LYS A 173 18.66 -11.92 -1.43
C LYS A 173 17.85 -11.97 -2.74
N ASP A 174 17.91 -13.09 -3.48
CA ASP A 174 17.26 -13.30 -4.78
C ASP A 174 15.73 -13.36 -4.72
N ARG A 175 15.15 -13.50 -3.51
CA ARG A 175 13.69 -13.50 -3.31
C ARG A 175 13.10 -12.09 -3.34
N LEU A 176 13.93 -11.06 -3.10
CA LEU A 176 13.51 -9.67 -3.14
C LEU A 176 13.68 -9.10 -4.56
N PRO A 177 12.61 -8.63 -5.23
CA PRO A 177 12.74 -7.99 -6.52
C PRO A 177 13.64 -6.75 -6.48
N THR A 178 14.28 -6.44 -7.60
CA THR A 178 15.14 -5.25 -7.72
C THR A 178 14.50 -4.20 -8.60
N PHE A 179 14.48 -2.95 -8.15
CA PHE A 179 14.06 -1.83 -8.99
C PHE A 179 15.07 -1.58 -10.13
N THR A 180 14.58 -1.67 -11.37
CA THR A 180 15.32 -1.29 -12.57
C THR A 180 15.68 0.20 -12.56
N GLY A 181 16.58 0.62 -13.46
CA GLY A 181 16.92 2.04 -13.60
C GLY A 181 15.71 2.93 -13.94
N LYS A 182 14.73 2.41 -14.69
CA LYS A 182 13.49 3.13 -15.03
C LYS A 182 12.57 3.25 -13.82
N GLU A 183 12.39 2.18 -13.05
CA GLU A 183 11.54 2.18 -11.85
C GLU A 183 12.14 3.07 -10.76
N ARG A 184 13.46 3.05 -10.61
CA ARG A 184 14.15 4.00 -9.74
C ARG A 184 13.97 5.45 -10.16
N LYS A 185 13.58 5.78 -11.39
CA LYS A 185 13.24 7.16 -11.79
C LYS A 185 11.76 7.49 -11.56
N MET A 186 10.89 6.48 -11.43
CA MET A 186 9.51 6.73 -10.99
C MET A 186 9.46 7.26 -9.56
N LYS A 187 10.51 7.05 -8.76
CA LYS A 187 10.68 7.66 -7.44
C LYS A 187 10.71 9.18 -7.49
N ASP A 188 11.32 9.79 -8.51
CA ASP A 188 11.44 11.26 -8.63
C ASP A 188 10.05 11.91 -8.80
N ILE A 189 9.05 11.08 -9.13
CA ILE A 189 7.64 11.44 -9.30
C ILE A 189 6.80 11.00 -8.08
N SER A 190 7.30 10.14 -7.19
CA SER A 190 6.71 9.90 -5.87
C SER A 190 7.22 10.92 -4.84
N THR A 191 8.47 11.39 -4.94
CA THR A 191 9.20 12.31 -4.03
C THR A 191 8.70 13.76 -3.98
N GLY A 192 7.58 14.08 -4.64
CA GLY A 192 6.81 15.28 -4.26
C GLY A 192 6.07 14.98 -2.95
N PRO A 193 5.20 15.87 -2.42
CA PRO A 193 4.41 15.55 -1.23
C PRO A 193 3.41 14.42 -1.56
N CYS A 194 3.88 13.18 -1.53
CA CYS A 194 3.05 12.00 -1.46
C CYS A 194 2.53 11.93 -0.02
N LEU A 195 1.22 12.00 0.12
CA LEU A 195 0.60 11.89 1.43
C LEU A 195 0.70 10.43 1.88
N ILE A 196 1.66 10.12 2.74
CA ILE A 196 1.69 8.83 3.44
C ILE A 196 0.81 8.99 4.68
N ILE A 197 -0.32 8.30 4.71
CA ILE A 197 -1.20 8.26 5.87
C ILE A 197 -0.86 7.00 6.65
N LEU A 198 -0.65 7.12 7.97
CA LEU A 198 -0.36 5.97 8.81
C LEU A 198 -1.59 5.60 9.64
N ASN A 199 -2.06 4.37 9.44
CA ASN A 199 -3.07 3.75 10.28
C ASN A 199 -2.35 2.98 11.40
N GLY A 200 -2.37 3.54 12.60
CA GLY A 200 -1.74 2.93 13.77
C GLY A 200 -2.72 2.03 14.52
N LEU A 201 -2.31 0.78 14.75
CA LEU A 201 -2.88 -0.07 15.79
C LEU A 201 -1.78 -0.29 16.83
N MET A 202 -2.03 0.07 18.09
CA MET A 202 -1.13 -0.30 19.18
C MET A 202 -1.39 -1.76 19.56
N ALA A 203 -0.44 -2.63 19.26
CA ALA A 203 -0.42 -3.99 19.81
C ALA A 203 0.61 -4.05 20.95
N SER A 204 0.14 -3.91 22.19
CA SER A 204 0.89 -4.30 23.38
C SER A 204 0.62 -5.79 23.62
N ALA A 205 1.68 -6.59 23.81
CA ALA A 205 1.54 -8.02 24.14
C ALA A 205 0.77 -8.27 25.45
N LYS A 206 0.52 -7.24 26.27
CA LYS A 206 -0.30 -7.31 27.49
C LYS A 206 -1.79 -7.08 27.26
N ASP A 207 -2.20 -6.52 26.12
CA ASP A 207 -3.53 -5.94 25.93
C ASP A 207 -4.27 -6.54 24.72
N MET A 208 -4.18 -7.87 24.54
CA MET A 208 -4.89 -8.61 23.49
C MET A 208 -6.43 -8.64 23.67
N GLY A 209 -6.99 -7.67 24.40
CA GLY A 209 -8.42 -7.54 24.72
C GLY A 209 -9.08 -6.24 24.26
N PHE A 210 -8.34 -5.18 23.88
CA PHE A 210 -8.91 -3.93 23.37
C PHE A 210 -7.97 -3.27 22.36
N THR A 211 -8.29 -3.39 21.07
CA THR A 211 -7.62 -2.67 19.99
C THR A 211 -8.14 -1.23 19.92
N THR A 212 -7.29 -0.25 20.23
CA THR A 212 -7.55 1.18 19.97
C THR A 212 -6.91 1.58 18.64
N LEU A 213 -7.73 1.99 17.67
CA LEU A 213 -7.28 2.53 16.38
C LEU A 213 -6.87 4.00 16.56
N ILE A 214 -5.63 4.35 16.22
CA ILE A 214 -5.13 5.73 16.25
C ILE A 214 -4.65 6.11 14.85
N PHE A 215 -5.32 7.08 14.23
CA PHE A 215 -4.85 7.71 13.00
C PHE A 215 -3.73 8.70 13.34
N LYS A 216 -2.52 8.49 12.80
CA LYS A 216 -1.46 9.50 12.79
C LYS A 216 -1.14 9.82 11.33
N THR A 217 -1.61 10.95 10.83
CA THR A 217 -1.15 11.48 9.54
C THR A 217 0.28 11.98 9.70
N ILE A 218 1.27 11.20 9.29
CA ILE A 218 2.63 11.70 9.13
C ILE A 218 2.80 12.14 7.68
N SER A 219 2.60 13.43 7.41
CA SER A 219 3.06 14.01 6.16
C SER A 219 4.58 13.99 6.16
N ILE A 220 5.21 12.94 5.61
CA ILE A 220 6.65 12.94 5.33
C ILE A 220 6.89 13.90 4.16
N ALA A 221 6.92 15.20 4.45
CA ALA A 221 7.52 16.18 3.55
C ALA A 221 9.02 15.90 3.53
N CYS A 222 9.47 15.13 2.52
CA CYS A 222 10.85 14.92 2.07
C CYS A 222 11.90 15.63 2.95
N GLN A 223 12.28 14.96 4.05
CA GLN A 223 13.01 15.58 5.16
C GLN A 223 14.50 15.64 4.84
N LYS A 224 14.89 16.58 3.96
CA LYS A 224 16.27 17.08 3.89
C LYS A 224 16.44 18.60 3.85
N ASN A 225 15.37 19.40 3.87
CA ASN A 225 15.48 20.88 3.85
C ASN A 225 14.70 21.62 4.95
N LEU A 226 14.13 20.97 5.96
CA LEU A 226 13.30 21.63 6.99
C LEU A 226 13.63 21.23 8.45
N LEU A 227 14.89 20.90 8.75
CA LEU A 227 15.35 20.72 10.14
C LEU A 227 15.79 22.02 10.83
N ASN A 228 15.39 23.19 10.29
CA ASN A 228 15.52 24.48 10.98
C ASN A 228 14.15 25.16 11.05
N GLY A 229 13.39 24.91 12.11
CA GLY A 229 12.25 25.77 12.48
C GLY A 229 10.96 25.04 12.87
N SER A 230 10.73 24.97 14.19
CA SER A 230 9.44 24.90 14.91
C SER A 230 8.36 23.89 14.46
N MET A 231 8.06 22.93 15.35
CA MET A 231 6.84 22.13 15.33
C MET A 231 5.60 23.00 15.50
N HIS A 232 4.61 22.84 14.62
CA HIS A 232 3.21 23.14 14.94
C HIS A 232 2.36 21.88 14.77
N SER A 233 1.52 21.64 15.77
CA SER A 233 0.62 20.49 15.92
C SER A 233 -0.40 20.41 14.79
N SER A 234 -0.62 19.20 14.25
CA SER A 234 -1.72 18.93 13.33
C SER A 234 -2.79 18.06 13.98
N MET A 235 -4.02 18.58 13.91
CA MET A 235 -5.29 18.06 14.40
C MET A 235 -5.66 16.70 13.78
N ALA A 236 -6.17 15.77 14.59
CA ALA A 236 -6.72 14.49 14.14
C ALA A 236 -8.19 14.68 13.73
N ILE A 237 -8.58 14.19 12.55
CA ILE A 237 -9.98 14.18 12.09
C ILE A 237 -10.41 12.72 11.90
N PRO A 238 -11.51 12.26 12.52
CA PRO A 238 -12.03 10.91 12.30
C PRO A 238 -12.59 10.78 10.88
N LEU A 239 -12.11 9.78 10.14
CA LEU A 239 -12.67 9.37 8.86
C LEU A 239 -13.79 8.36 9.11
N GLU A 240 -15.03 8.68 8.70
CA GLU A 240 -16.13 7.71 8.62
C GLU A 240 -15.91 6.75 7.44
N PRO A 241 -16.44 5.50 7.50
CA PRO A 241 -16.26 4.52 6.43
C PRO A 241 -16.87 5.00 5.10
N PRO A 242 -16.14 4.97 3.98
CA PRO A 242 -16.68 5.30 2.67
C PRO A 242 -17.75 4.28 2.25
N ARG A 243 -18.88 4.77 1.74
CA ARG A 243 -19.87 3.93 1.07
C ARG A 243 -19.28 3.45 -0.26
N LEU A 244 -19.37 2.14 -0.51
CA LEU A 244 -18.97 1.47 -1.76
C LEU A 244 -19.64 2.16 -2.96
N PHE A 245 -18.87 2.90 -3.76
CA PHE A 245 -19.35 3.46 -5.04
C PHE A 245 -18.38 3.23 -6.21
N ALA A 246 -17.22 2.61 -6.01
CA ALA A 246 -16.16 2.54 -7.04
C ALA A 246 -16.13 1.23 -7.87
N ASN A 247 -16.79 0.14 -7.42
CA ASN A 247 -16.65 -1.18 -8.05
C ASN A 247 -17.28 -1.33 -9.45
N ASN A 248 -18.29 -0.52 -9.79
CA ASN A 248 -18.95 -0.65 -11.10
C ASN A 248 -18.06 -0.16 -12.26
N LEU A 249 -17.28 0.91 -12.04
CA LEU A 249 -16.45 1.53 -13.08
C LEU A 249 -15.25 0.68 -13.50
N LEU A 250 -14.64 -0.06 -12.57
CA LEU A 250 -13.54 -0.96 -12.90
C LEU A 250 -14.04 -2.16 -13.74
N THR A 251 -15.23 -2.65 -13.43
CA THR A 251 -15.87 -3.75 -14.19
C THR A 251 -16.16 -3.29 -15.62
N GLU A 252 -16.71 -2.10 -15.81
CA GLU A 252 -16.99 -1.51 -17.14
C GLU A 252 -15.72 -1.30 -17.97
N LEU A 253 -14.64 -0.79 -17.37
CA LEU A 253 -13.34 -0.63 -18.03
C LEU A 253 -12.75 -1.96 -18.54
N LEU A 254 -12.93 -3.05 -17.78
CA LEU A 254 -12.44 -4.38 -18.18
C LEU A 254 -13.24 -4.94 -19.36
N VAL A 255 -14.55 -4.68 -19.40
CA VAL A 255 -15.40 -5.03 -20.55
C VAL A 255 -14.97 -4.26 -21.80
N GLU A 256 -14.71 -2.96 -21.70
CA GLU A 256 -14.25 -2.14 -22.83
C GLU A 256 -12.90 -2.61 -23.39
N LYS A 257 -12.01 -3.13 -22.53
CA LYS A 257 -10.71 -3.67 -22.93
C LYS A 257 -10.75 -5.11 -23.45
N GLY A 258 -11.95 -5.70 -23.61
CA GLY A 258 -12.12 -7.01 -24.22
C GLY A 258 -11.62 -8.18 -23.34
N VAL A 259 -11.56 -7.99 -22.02
CA VAL A 259 -11.26 -9.04 -21.05
C VAL A 259 -12.48 -9.98 -21.01
N SER A 260 -12.41 -11.10 -21.75
CA SER A 260 -13.59 -11.92 -22.04
C SER A 260 -13.97 -12.83 -20.87
N GLY A 261 -15.24 -12.77 -20.43
CA GLY A 261 -15.78 -13.67 -19.41
C GLY A 261 -16.79 -13.04 -18.44
N MET A 262 -17.15 -11.77 -18.62
CA MET A 262 -18.06 -11.04 -17.71
C MET A 262 -19.53 -11.17 -18.13
N MET A 263 -20.14 -12.32 -17.85
CA MET A 263 -21.58 -12.46 -17.58
C MET A 263 -21.78 -13.46 -16.45
#